data_AF-K8X4U7-F1
#
_entry.id   AF-K8X4U7-F1
#
_cell.length_a   1.000
_cell.length_b   1.000
_cell.length_c   1.000
_cell.angle_alpha   90.00
_cell.angle_beta   90.00
_cell.angle_gamma   90.00
#
_symmetry.space_group_name_H-M   'P 1'
#
loop_
_entity.id
_entity.type
_entity.pdbx_description
1 polymer ?
#
loop_
_entity_poly.entity_id
_entity_poly.type
_entity_poly.pdbx_seq_one_letter_code
_entity_poly.pdbx_strand_id
1 'polypeptide(L)'
;MGAVTALGAVRNKRKPNEITGNQLAAAPHELRELMSDAVLTVETIKDSRAWREGLFTDVDLRAAIWDIGSRVLAATELHDAITAAGESGNGALAPEDDQTYVLSCARIADAVQALRDAAAAVTQLSAELAAADAVAQQGAERAERAEQSAGRIERLVTAQATTPTTPATAVTDLSETITARTLAYRELRQA
;
A
#
# COMPACT_ATOMS: atom_id res chain seq x y z
N MET A 1 -13.11 5.68 57.93
CA MET A 1 -13.80 4.62 57.15
C MET A 1 -14.37 5.27 55.92
N GLY A 2 -13.76 5.00 54.76
CA GLY A 2 -14.14 5.61 53.48
C GLY A 2 -15.20 4.78 52.78
N ALA A 3 -16.25 5.44 52.28
CA ALA A 3 -17.22 4.85 51.37
C ALA A 3 -16.97 5.43 49.98
N VAL A 4 -16.26 4.67 49.15
CA VAL A 4 -16.15 4.91 47.71
C VAL A 4 -17.36 4.28 47.07
N THR A 5 -18.33 5.09 46.66
CA THR A 5 -19.44 4.62 45.83
C THR A 5 -18.96 4.54 44.40
N ALA A 6 -18.56 3.34 43.97
CA ALA A 6 -18.28 3.05 42.57
C ALA A 6 -19.60 3.18 41.78
N LEU A 7 -19.78 4.30 41.08
CA LEU A 7 -20.75 4.42 40.00
C LEU A 7 -20.35 3.42 38.92
N GLY A 8 -21.04 2.27 38.92
CA GLY A 8 -20.97 1.29 37.86
C GLY A 8 -21.31 1.95 36.53
N ALA A 9 -20.31 2.09 35.68
CA ALA A 9 -20.48 2.46 34.28
C ALA A 9 -21.37 1.40 33.62
N VAL A 10 -22.66 1.71 33.47
CA VAL A 10 -23.53 1.03 32.52
C VAL A 10 -22.98 1.38 31.14
N ARG A 11 -21.99 0.60 30.67
CA ARG A 11 -21.66 0.50 29.25
C ARG A 11 -22.88 -0.11 28.57
N ASN A 12 -23.85 0.74 28.26
CA ASN A 12 -24.85 0.44 27.26
C ASN A 12 -24.08 0.21 25.96
N LYS A 13 -23.78 -1.05 25.66
CA LYS A 13 -23.46 -1.51 24.31
C LYS A 13 -24.73 -1.35 23.48
N ARG A 14 -25.12 -0.10 23.17
CA ARG A 14 -25.96 0.15 22.00
C ARG A 14 -25.15 -0.42 20.84
N LYS A 15 -25.61 -1.53 20.28
CA LYS A 15 -25.13 -1.97 18.96
C LYS A 15 -25.22 -0.72 18.09
N PRO A 16 -24.12 -0.25 17.50
CA PRO A 16 -24.22 0.84 16.53
C PRO A 16 -25.17 0.35 15.42
N ASN A 17 -26.02 1.22 14.90
CA ASN A 17 -27.05 0.81 13.95
C ASN A 17 -26.36 0.36 12.64
N GLU A 18 -26.60 -0.89 12.20
CA GLU A 18 -26.15 -1.43 10.90
C GLU A 18 -26.90 -0.70 9.79
N ILE A 19 -26.18 0.03 8.91
CA ILE A 19 -26.77 0.45 7.64
C ILE A 19 -26.82 -0.77 6.71
N THR A 20 -28.03 -1.26 6.46
CA THR A 20 -28.26 -2.35 5.52
C THR A 20 -28.19 -1.84 4.07
N GLY A 21 -27.94 -2.73 3.10
CA GLY A 21 -27.89 -2.35 1.69
C GLY A 21 -29.16 -1.66 1.18
N ASN A 22 -30.33 -2.06 1.71
CA ASN A 22 -31.61 -1.41 1.37
C ASN A 22 -31.71 0.01 1.95
N GLN A 23 -31.23 0.23 3.18
CA GLN A 23 -31.18 1.57 3.78
C GLN A 23 -30.21 2.48 3.02
N LEU A 24 -29.06 1.96 2.58
CA LEU A 24 -28.12 2.72 1.75
C LEU A 24 -28.70 3.06 0.36
N ALA A 25 -29.50 2.16 -0.22
CA ALA A 25 -30.18 2.43 -1.49
C ALA A 25 -31.24 3.53 -1.37
N ALA A 26 -31.88 3.66 -0.20
CA ALA A 26 -32.83 4.72 0.12
C ALA A 26 -32.16 6.06 0.49
N ALA A 27 -30.89 6.04 0.88
CA ALA A 27 -30.16 7.24 1.30
C ALA A 27 -30.05 8.29 0.17
N PRO A 28 -29.96 9.59 0.51
CA PRO A 28 -29.60 10.65 -0.42
C PRO A 28 -28.40 10.29 -1.29
N HIS A 29 -28.44 10.70 -2.57
CA HIS A 29 -27.43 10.31 -3.55
C HIS A 29 -26.00 10.63 -3.10
N GLU A 30 -25.78 11.83 -2.58
CA GLU A 30 -24.48 12.29 -2.07
C GLU A 30 -23.92 11.38 -0.95
N LEU A 31 -24.78 10.96 -0.01
CA LEU A 31 -24.37 10.08 1.08
C LEU A 31 -24.07 8.66 0.59
N ARG A 32 -24.83 8.21 -0.41
CA ARG A 32 -24.61 6.92 -1.08
C ARG A 32 -23.28 6.90 -1.83
N GLU A 33 -22.93 7.97 -2.51
CA GLU A 33 -21.64 8.11 -3.19
C GLU A 33 -20.48 8.09 -2.19
N LEU A 34 -20.59 8.85 -1.09
CA LEU A 34 -19.59 8.86 -0.02
C LEU A 34 -19.36 7.47 0.58
N MET A 35 -20.43 6.72 0.85
CA MET A 35 -20.32 5.35 1.37
C MET A 35 -19.69 4.40 0.33
N SER A 36 -20.11 4.50 -0.93
CA SER A 36 -19.58 3.65 -2.01
C SER A 36 -18.08 3.87 -2.19
N ASP A 37 -17.66 5.13 -2.17
CA ASP A 37 -16.27 5.51 -2.28
C ASP A 37 -15.43 5.10 -1.06
N ALA A 38 -15.98 5.18 0.15
CA ALA A 38 -15.32 4.66 1.34
C ALA A 38 -15.03 3.15 1.21
N VAL A 39 -16.00 2.38 0.73
CA VAL A 39 -15.84 0.93 0.50
C VAL A 39 -14.76 0.65 -0.53
N LEU A 40 -14.78 1.34 -1.68
CA LEU A 40 -13.77 1.17 -2.73
C LEU A 40 -12.36 1.57 -2.24
N THR A 41 -12.27 2.60 -1.42
CA THR A 41 -11.00 3.04 -0.82
C THR A 41 -10.43 1.99 0.12
N VAL A 42 -11.28 1.34 0.94
CA VAL A 42 -10.84 0.21 1.78
C VAL A 42 -10.37 -0.98 0.97
N GLU A 43 -11.05 -1.33 -0.12
CA GLU A 43 -10.59 -2.41 -0.99
C GLU A 43 -9.23 -2.06 -1.65
N THR A 44 -9.02 -0.80 -2.03
CA THR A 44 -7.72 -0.31 -2.52
C THR A 44 -6.61 -0.50 -1.47
N ILE A 45 -6.89 -0.20 -0.20
CA ILE A 45 -5.94 -0.45 0.90
C ILE A 45 -5.63 -1.94 1.03
N LYS A 46 -6.66 -2.80 0.99
CA LYS A 46 -6.51 -4.25 1.18
C LYS A 46 -5.72 -4.92 0.05
N ASP A 47 -5.87 -4.43 -1.18
CA ASP A 47 -5.17 -4.95 -2.36
C ASP A 47 -3.68 -4.55 -2.38
N SER A 48 -3.34 -3.48 -1.64
CA SER A 48 -1.96 -3.01 -1.54
C SER A 48 -1.02 -4.09 -0.99
N ARG A 49 0.24 -4.03 -1.44
CA ARG A 49 1.28 -4.95 -0.97
C ARG A 49 1.55 -4.75 0.52
N ALA A 50 1.68 -3.50 0.97
CA ALA A 50 1.96 -3.17 2.35
C ALA A 50 0.91 -3.74 3.32
N TRP A 51 -0.36 -3.77 2.90
CA TRP A 51 -1.42 -4.44 3.67
C TRP A 51 -1.26 -5.97 3.70
N ARG A 52 -1.04 -6.60 2.54
CA ARG A 52 -0.86 -8.07 2.45
C ARG A 52 0.37 -8.57 3.20
N GLU A 53 1.40 -7.75 3.34
CA GLU A 53 2.60 -8.04 4.14
C GLU A 53 2.40 -7.78 5.64
N GLY A 54 1.23 -7.29 6.06
CA GLY A 54 0.88 -7.13 7.47
C GLY A 54 1.48 -5.89 8.13
N LEU A 55 1.82 -4.84 7.37
CA LEU A 55 2.41 -3.62 7.92
C LEU A 55 1.40 -2.74 8.68
N PHE A 56 0.10 -3.04 8.58
CA PHE A 56 -0.99 -2.27 9.18
C PHE A 56 -1.92 -3.15 10.05
N THR A 57 -1.36 -4.10 10.80
CA THR A 57 -2.15 -5.02 11.66
C THR A 57 -2.89 -4.34 12.80
N ASP A 58 -2.50 -3.13 13.15
CA ASP A 58 -3.12 -2.26 14.16
C ASP A 58 -4.29 -1.42 13.60
N VAL A 59 -4.47 -1.39 12.28
CA VAL A 59 -5.53 -0.62 11.61
C VAL A 59 -6.78 -1.46 11.45
N ASP A 60 -7.88 -1.03 12.05
CA ASP A 60 -9.20 -1.68 11.90
C ASP A 60 -10.05 -0.98 10.82
N LEU A 61 -9.84 -1.38 9.56
CA LEU A 61 -10.63 -0.87 8.42
C LEU A 61 -12.11 -1.20 8.53
N ARG A 62 -12.46 -2.31 9.20
CA ARG A 62 -13.85 -2.69 9.42
C ARG A 62 -14.52 -1.69 10.36
N ALA A 63 -13.86 -1.33 11.46
CA ALA A 63 -14.35 -0.31 12.37
C ALA A 63 -14.48 1.07 11.70
N ALA A 64 -13.57 1.43 10.79
CA ALA A 64 -13.64 2.68 10.04
C ALA A 64 -14.87 2.73 9.10
N ILE A 65 -15.07 1.69 8.28
CA ILE A 65 -16.26 1.59 7.41
C ILE A 65 -17.56 1.58 8.22
N TRP A 66 -17.51 0.93 9.37
CA TRP A 66 -18.63 0.83 10.27
C TRP A 66 -19.04 2.18 10.88
N ASP A 67 -18.06 2.99 11.30
CA ASP A 67 -18.28 4.35 11.78
C ASP A 67 -18.87 5.24 10.68
N ILE A 68 -18.31 5.21 9.47
CA ILE A 68 -18.82 5.96 8.31
C ILE A 68 -20.27 5.55 7.99
N GLY A 69 -20.55 4.25 7.92
CA GLY A 69 -21.90 3.74 7.67
C GLY A 69 -22.93 4.18 8.72
N SER A 70 -22.53 4.21 9.99
CA SER A 70 -23.38 4.68 11.10
C SER A 70 -23.71 6.18 10.96
N ARG A 71 -22.73 7.00 10.54
CA ARG A 71 -22.93 8.44 10.29
C ARG A 71 -23.83 8.69 9.08
N VAL A 72 -23.65 7.92 8.00
CA VAL A 72 -24.51 7.97 6.80
C VAL A 72 -25.96 7.64 7.13
N LEU A 73 -26.20 6.61 7.95
CA LEU A 73 -27.55 6.27 8.39
C LEU A 73 -28.19 7.40 9.18
N ALA A 74 -27.49 7.97 10.16
CA ALA A 74 -28.00 9.08 10.96
C ALA A 74 -28.30 10.33 10.10
N ALA A 75 -27.44 10.64 9.12
CA ALA A 75 -27.67 11.75 8.20
C ALA A 75 -28.87 11.49 7.27
N THR A 76 -29.08 10.23 6.85
CA THR A 76 -30.25 9.83 6.06
C THR A 76 -31.55 9.99 6.86
N GLU A 77 -31.57 9.52 8.11
CA GLU A 77 -32.73 9.67 8.99
C GLU A 77 -33.08 11.14 9.24
N LEU A 78 -32.05 12.01 9.36
CA LEU A 78 -32.25 13.46 9.46
C LEU A 78 -32.82 14.06 8.18
N HIS A 79 -32.32 13.65 7.01
CA HIS A 79 -32.84 14.09 5.72
C HIS A 79 -34.31 13.72 5.53
N ASP A 80 -34.69 12.50 5.89
CA ASP A 80 -36.07 12.02 5.79
C ASP A 80 -36.99 12.82 6.72
N ALA A 81 -36.54 13.14 7.93
CA ALA A 81 -37.29 13.97 8.88
C ALA A 81 -37.49 15.41 8.37
N ILE A 82 -36.44 16.03 7.81
CA ILE A 82 -36.49 17.36 7.16
C ILE A 82 -37.50 17.34 6.01
N THR A 83 -37.42 16.34 5.14
CA THR A 83 -38.28 16.22 3.96
C THR A 83 -39.74 16.03 4.36
N ALA A 84 -40.02 15.14 5.31
CA ALA A 84 -41.38 14.90 5.83
C ALA A 84 -41.98 16.13 6.50
N ALA A 85 -41.18 16.92 7.24
CA ALA A 85 -41.62 18.16 7.86
C ALA A 85 -42.05 19.19 6.79
N GLY A 86 -41.25 19.32 5.71
CA GLY A 86 -41.56 20.19 4.58
C GLY A 86 -42.84 19.80 3.82
N GLU A 87 -43.09 18.51 3.62
CA GLU A 87 -44.28 18.00 2.92
C GLU A 87 -45.57 18.14 3.75
N SER A 88 -45.47 18.02 5.07
CA SER A 88 -46.63 18.06 5.98
C SER A 88 -47.26 19.45 6.17
N GLY A 89 -46.57 20.52 5.75
CA GLY A 89 -47.05 21.91 5.87
C GLY A 89 -47.26 22.41 7.31
N ASN A 90 -46.86 21.62 8.33
CA ASN A 90 -47.27 21.81 9.72
C ASN A 90 -46.20 22.44 10.64
N GLY A 91 -45.16 23.03 10.07
CA GLY A 91 -44.16 23.79 10.80
C GLY A 91 -43.09 24.30 9.86
N ALA A 92 -42.68 25.55 10.01
CA ALA A 92 -41.47 26.01 9.35
C ALA A 92 -40.33 25.07 9.74
N LEU A 93 -39.64 24.50 8.74
CA LEU A 93 -38.35 23.84 8.94
C LEU A 93 -37.50 24.74 9.84
N ALA A 94 -37.06 24.23 10.99
CA ALA A 94 -36.12 24.99 11.78
C ALA A 94 -34.86 25.13 10.92
N PRO A 95 -34.38 26.35 10.61
CA PRO A 95 -33.16 26.52 9.82
C PRO A 95 -31.93 25.82 10.46
N GLU A 96 -32.04 25.49 11.74
CA GLU A 96 -31.10 24.70 12.52
C GLU A 96 -31.00 23.23 12.05
N ASP A 97 -32.08 22.63 11.56
CA ASP A 97 -32.13 21.23 11.09
C ASP A 97 -31.41 21.08 9.75
N ASP A 98 -31.67 21.97 8.80
CA ASP A 98 -30.96 22.04 7.51
C ASP A 98 -29.45 22.28 7.73
N GLN A 99 -29.10 23.19 8.64
CA GLN A 99 -27.70 23.42 8.99
C GLN A 99 -27.05 22.19 9.64
N THR A 100 -27.78 21.46 10.49
CA THR A 100 -27.30 20.23 11.11
C THR A 100 -27.08 19.13 10.08
N TYR A 101 -27.95 19.03 9.07
CA TYR A 101 -27.77 18.09 7.95
C TYR A 101 -26.52 18.42 7.14
N VAL A 102 -26.34 19.69 6.73
CA VAL A 102 -25.16 20.13 5.97
C VAL A 102 -23.86 19.85 6.75
N LEU A 103 -23.83 20.16 8.05
CA LEU A 103 -22.66 19.87 8.90
C LEU A 103 -22.40 18.36 9.03
N SER A 104 -23.45 17.54 9.05
CA SER A 104 -23.33 16.08 9.10
C SER A 104 -22.74 15.54 7.80
N CYS A 105 -23.22 16.00 6.64
CA CYS A 105 -22.67 15.65 5.33
C CYS A 105 -21.18 16.04 5.21
N ALA A 106 -20.82 17.25 5.64
CA ALA A 106 -19.44 17.71 5.63
C ALA A 106 -18.53 16.81 6.49
N ARG A 107 -18.96 16.44 7.70
CA ARG A 107 -18.19 15.55 8.58
C ARG A 107 -18.03 14.12 8.02
N ILE A 108 -19.00 13.63 7.26
CA ILE A 108 -18.90 12.35 6.56
C ILE A 108 -17.89 12.49 5.42
N ALA A 109 -17.98 13.55 4.62
CA ALA A 109 -17.05 13.82 3.54
C ALA A 109 -15.60 13.93 4.04
N ASP A 110 -15.36 14.63 5.16
CA ASP A 110 -14.04 14.73 5.78
C ASP A 110 -13.49 13.37 6.23
N ALA A 111 -14.35 12.51 6.81
CA ALA A 111 -13.96 11.16 7.22
C ALA A 111 -13.60 10.27 6.03
N VAL A 112 -14.38 10.35 4.94
CA VAL A 112 -14.07 9.64 3.67
C VAL A 112 -12.78 10.20 3.06
N GLN A 113 -12.55 11.51 3.11
CA GLN A 113 -11.32 12.10 2.60
C GLN A 113 -10.09 11.63 3.39
N ALA A 114 -10.16 11.59 4.72
CA ALA A 114 -9.07 11.05 5.54
C ALA A 114 -8.76 9.58 5.20
N LEU A 115 -9.78 8.79 4.86
CA LEU A 115 -9.61 7.42 4.39
C LEU A 115 -8.94 7.34 3.02
N ARG A 116 -9.26 8.25 2.08
CA ARG A 116 -8.57 8.37 0.78
C ARG A 116 -7.10 8.73 0.95
N ASP A 117 -6.81 9.69 1.82
CA ASP A 117 -5.45 10.13 2.09
C ASP A 117 -4.62 8.98 2.69
N ALA A 118 -5.21 8.19 3.58
CA ALA A 118 -4.59 6.97 4.10
C ALA A 118 -4.33 5.95 2.97
N ALA A 119 -5.29 5.71 2.07
CA ALA A 119 -5.10 4.81 0.94
C ALA A 119 -3.98 5.26 -0.01
N ALA A 120 -3.87 6.57 -0.26
CA ALA A 120 -2.78 7.14 -1.03
C ALA A 120 -1.41 6.87 -0.37
N ALA A 121 -1.31 7.08 0.94
CA ALA A 121 -0.09 6.79 1.70
C ALA A 121 0.29 5.30 1.68
N VAL A 122 -0.68 4.40 1.85
CA VAL A 122 -0.46 2.93 1.77
C VAL A 122 0.00 2.51 0.37
N THR A 123 -0.58 3.11 -0.67
CA THR A 123 -0.20 2.86 -2.06
C THR A 123 1.22 3.34 -2.35
N GLN A 124 1.56 4.54 -1.87
CA GLN A 124 2.91 5.08 -1.98
C GLN A 124 3.93 4.17 -1.28
N LEU A 125 3.67 3.75 -0.04
CA LEU A 125 4.56 2.84 0.68
C LEU A 125 4.74 1.51 -0.08
N SER A 126 3.67 0.97 -0.65
CA SER A 126 3.74 -0.25 -1.46
C SER A 126 4.65 -0.08 -2.70
N ALA A 127 4.63 1.09 -3.32
CA ALA A 127 5.52 1.42 -4.43
C ALA A 127 6.98 1.59 -3.98
N GLU A 128 7.21 2.22 -2.83
CA GLU A 128 8.55 2.37 -2.24
C GLU A 128 9.17 1.00 -1.89
N LEU A 129 8.38 0.07 -1.34
CA LEU A 129 8.83 -1.30 -1.08
C LEU A 129 9.20 -2.04 -2.37
N ALA A 130 8.38 -1.92 -3.42
CA ALA A 130 8.70 -2.50 -4.72
C ALA A 130 9.99 -1.92 -5.33
N ALA A 131 10.22 -0.61 -5.18
CA ALA A 131 11.44 0.04 -5.63
C ALA A 131 12.66 -0.43 -4.83
N ALA A 132 12.54 -0.56 -3.51
CA ALA A 132 13.61 -1.04 -2.64
C ALA A 132 14.05 -2.46 -3.01
N ASP A 133 13.08 -3.36 -3.26
CA ASP A 133 13.38 -4.73 -3.70
C ASP A 133 14.06 -4.76 -5.06
N ALA A 134 13.62 -3.94 -6.02
CA ALA A 134 14.26 -3.85 -7.33
C ALA A 134 15.72 -3.39 -7.20
N VAL A 135 16.01 -2.44 -6.32
CA VAL A 135 17.38 -1.99 -6.03
C VAL A 135 18.20 -3.12 -5.39
N ALA A 136 17.64 -3.84 -4.42
CA ALA A 136 18.30 -4.97 -3.78
C ALA A 136 18.64 -6.09 -4.78
N GLN A 137 17.69 -6.44 -5.65
CA GLN A 137 17.86 -7.42 -6.72
C GLN A 137 19.00 -7.02 -7.67
N GLN A 138 19.00 -5.76 -8.14
CA GLN A 138 20.08 -5.26 -8.98
C GLN A 138 21.45 -5.27 -8.28
N GLY A 139 21.48 -5.00 -6.97
CA GLY A 139 22.69 -5.09 -6.15
C GLY A 139 23.23 -6.52 -6.11
N ALA A 140 22.38 -7.50 -5.84
CA ALA A 140 22.74 -8.91 -5.83
C ALA A 140 23.26 -9.38 -7.19
N GLU A 141 22.59 -9.03 -8.28
CA GLU A 141 23.05 -9.38 -9.64
C GLU A 141 24.38 -8.71 -10.01
N ARG A 142 24.61 -7.47 -9.54
CA ARG A 142 25.91 -6.79 -9.74
C ARG A 142 27.02 -7.49 -8.96
N ALA A 143 26.76 -7.93 -7.73
CA ALA A 143 27.71 -8.66 -6.92
C ALA A 143 28.06 -10.02 -7.57
N GLU A 144 27.05 -10.77 -8.02
CA GLU A 144 27.27 -12.04 -8.71
C GLU A 144 28.10 -11.87 -9.99
N ARG A 145 27.79 -10.85 -10.80
CA ARG A 145 28.59 -10.53 -12.00
C ARG A 145 30.03 -10.15 -11.64
N ALA A 146 30.24 -9.43 -10.54
CA ALA A 146 31.58 -9.08 -10.08
C ALA A 146 32.37 -10.32 -9.64
N GLU A 147 31.77 -11.24 -8.89
CA GLU A 147 32.38 -12.51 -8.48
C GLU A 147 32.73 -13.40 -9.68
N GLN A 148 31.80 -13.55 -10.63
CA GLN A 148 32.07 -14.29 -11.88
C GLN A 148 33.22 -13.66 -12.68
N SER A 149 33.33 -12.33 -12.70
CA SER A 149 34.42 -11.63 -13.37
C SER A 149 35.77 -11.83 -12.66
N ALA A 150 35.79 -11.81 -11.33
CA ALA A 150 36.99 -12.04 -10.52
C ALA A 150 37.50 -13.46 -10.69
N GLY A 151 36.62 -14.47 -10.59
CA GLY A 151 36.98 -15.87 -10.84
C GLY A 151 37.44 -16.12 -12.28
N ARG A 152 36.92 -15.38 -13.26
CA ARG A 152 37.44 -15.42 -14.64
C ARG A 152 38.85 -14.84 -14.73
N ILE A 153 39.11 -13.70 -14.10
CA ILE A 153 40.44 -13.08 -14.06
C ILE A 153 41.45 -14.03 -13.39
N GLU A 154 41.10 -14.64 -12.27
CA GLU A 154 41.94 -15.60 -11.56
C GLU A 154 42.28 -16.83 -12.41
N ARG A 155 41.28 -17.40 -13.11
CA ARG A 155 41.51 -18.49 -14.08
C ARG A 155 42.46 -18.08 -15.20
N LEU A 156 42.31 -16.87 -15.74
CA LEU A 156 43.22 -16.34 -16.77
C LEU A 156 44.64 -16.16 -16.25
N VAL A 157 44.81 -15.60 -15.04
CA VAL A 157 46.13 -15.43 -14.40
C VAL A 157 46.79 -16.79 -14.14
N THR A 158 46.04 -17.76 -13.64
CA THR A 158 46.54 -19.13 -13.39
C THR A 158 46.98 -19.79 -14.69
N ALA A 159 46.17 -19.71 -15.74
CA ALA A 159 46.50 -20.25 -17.04
C ALA A 159 47.76 -19.60 -17.65
N GLN A 160 47.91 -18.29 -17.47
CA GLN A 160 49.10 -17.55 -17.89
C GLN A 160 50.35 -18.08 -17.19
N ALA A 161 50.26 -18.35 -15.87
CA ALA A 161 51.37 -18.89 -15.08
C ALA A 161 51.76 -20.31 -15.49
N THR A 162 50.79 -21.14 -15.92
CA THR A 162 51.04 -22.51 -16.41
C THR A 162 51.49 -22.60 -17.87
N THR A 163 51.41 -21.50 -18.63
CA THR A 163 51.83 -21.49 -20.03
C THR A 163 53.35 -21.42 -20.13
N PRO A 164 54.02 -22.40 -20.77
CA PRO A 164 55.48 -22.40 -20.87
C PRO A 164 55.99 -21.15 -21.57
N THR A 165 56.85 -20.40 -20.90
CA THR A 165 57.52 -19.20 -21.44
C THR A 165 58.85 -19.61 -22.05
N THR A 166 58.84 -19.96 -23.34
CA THR A 166 60.08 -19.96 -24.12
C THR A 166 60.40 -18.50 -24.50
N PRO A 167 61.54 -17.93 -24.10
CA PRO A 167 61.88 -16.57 -24.48
C PRO A 167 62.06 -16.47 -26.00
N ALA A 168 61.16 -15.76 -26.65
CA ALA A 168 61.23 -15.46 -28.08
C ALA A 168 62.29 -14.40 -28.34
N THR A 169 63.42 -14.79 -28.93
CA THR A 169 64.51 -13.86 -29.30
C THR A 169 64.40 -13.36 -30.74
N ALA A 170 63.56 -13.98 -31.58
CA ALA A 170 63.25 -13.53 -32.95
C ALA A 170 61.75 -13.16 -33.12
N VAL A 171 61.44 -12.26 -34.06
CA VAL A 171 60.07 -11.74 -34.31
C VAL A 171 59.09 -12.85 -34.73
N THR A 172 59.58 -13.89 -35.41
CA THR A 172 58.82 -15.10 -35.76
C THR A 172 58.39 -15.89 -34.52
N ASP A 173 59.29 -16.10 -33.56
CA ASP A 173 59.00 -16.81 -32.30
C ASP A 173 57.97 -16.04 -31.46
N LEU A 174 57.94 -14.72 -31.57
CA LEU A 174 56.97 -13.86 -30.90
C LEU A 174 55.55 -14.11 -31.43
N SER A 175 55.40 -14.27 -32.75
CA SER A 175 54.10 -14.49 -33.40
C SER A 175 53.53 -15.87 -33.09
N GLU A 176 54.37 -16.91 -33.04
CA GLU A 176 53.97 -18.26 -32.61
C GLU A 176 53.55 -18.28 -31.13
N THR A 177 54.30 -17.59 -30.27
CA THR A 177 54.00 -17.47 -28.84
C THR A 177 52.67 -16.75 -28.58
N ILE A 178 52.40 -15.67 -29.30
CA ILE A 178 51.12 -14.93 -29.20
C ILE A 178 49.96 -15.79 -29.68
N THR A 179 50.13 -16.54 -30.78
CA THR A 179 49.09 -17.41 -31.33
C THR A 179 48.76 -18.57 -30.38
N ALA A 180 49.78 -19.23 -29.82
CA ALA A 180 49.62 -20.31 -28.84
C ALA A 180 48.90 -19.83 -27.57
N ARG A 181 49.28 -18.66 -27.03
CA ARG A 181 48.59 -18.05 -25.88
C ARG A 181 47.14 -17.69 -26.18
N THR A 182 46.87 -17.15 -27.37
CA THR A 182 45.50 -16.78 -27.78
C THR A 182 44.59 -18.00 -27.91
N LEU A 183 45.12 -19.15 -28.38
CA LEU A 183 44.40 -20.42 -28.44
C LEU A 183 44.09 -20.96 -27.04
N ALA A 184 45.08 -21.03 -26.15
CA ALA A 184 44.89 -21.46 -24.76
C ALA A 184 43.84 -20.61 -24.02
N TYR A 185 43.85 -19.28 -24.22
CA TYR A 185 42.83 -18.40 -23.64
C TYR A 185 41.43 -18.55 -24.25
N ARG A 186 41.30 -19.02 -25.50
CA ARG A 186 39.98 -19.30 -26.11
C ARG A 186 39.38 -20.58 -25.55
N GLU A 187 40.17 -21.62 -25.35
CA GLU A 187 39.71 -22.90 -24.78
C GLU A 187 39.16 -22.69 -23.36
N LEU A 188 39.82 -21.86 -22.54
CA LEU A 188 39.36 -21.49 -21.20
C LEU A 188 38.12 -20.59 -21.17
N ARG A 189 37.78 -19.92 -22.28
CA ARG A 189 36.58 -19.09 -22.39
C ARG A 189 35.32 -19.93 -22.64
N GLN A 190 35.47 -21.17 -23.11
CA GLN A 190 34.38 -22.08 -23.46
C GLN A 190 34.07 -23.13 -22.38
N ALA A 191 34.88 -23.18 -21.30
CA ALA A 191 34.78 -24.10 -20.17
C ALA A 191 34.33 -23.41 -18.87
#